data_AF-A0A2N6BGQ0-F1
#
_entry.id   AF-A0A2N6BGQ0-F1
#
_cell.length_a   1.000
_cell.length_b   1.000
_cell.length_c   1.000
_cell.angle_alpha   90.00
_cell.angle_beta   90.00
_cell.angle_gamma   90.00
#
_symmetry.space_group_name_H-M   'P 1'
#
loop_
_entity.id
_entity.type
_entity.pdbx_description
1 polymer ?
#
loop_
_entity_poly.entity_id
_entity_poly.type
_entity_poly.pdbx_seq_one_letter_code
_entity_poly.pdbx_strand_id
1 'polypeptide(L)'
;MCRLSALVSAEYISPMEPILALETMKEGHDGSGLGLIMRDLGGEFESLKEYPVLSAITTHDGYHTLQDYMVDKGFRVKHRWEPRLKVTPGMKIQKRDKYLVNLYEYPESYEDASSEEKALLLTRTRLELRALGEADKSITVFSFWPDVVTLKEVGDPLEVGEFFGLDKNPITAKTVFAQGRQNTNYAINLYACHPFFIQGYFTMTNGENTAFIPIREYLGSRGVEGYVGYNSDSEVFAHILHYTRKKLGYPLNYYKDVITPLKGEEMARRPEASTLELMKRSLRMLTIDGPNCVIGCDIDGTVFMTQDAKKLRPGVVGGVNGRVGFMSEVCGLSEAVPGRDTSNDVFPMKYDLVMVRPGAKEIEVWNQLNGSTSTISLG
;
A
#
# COMPACT_ATOMS: atom_id res chain seq x y z
N MET A 1 -10.88 5.68 -13.85
CA MET A 1 -10.86 5.09 -12.50
C MET A 1 -9.61 4.23 -12.33
N CYS A 2 -9.11 4.03 -11.11
CA CYS A 2 -7.93 3.19 -10.89
C CYS A 2 -8.34 1.72 -10.78
N ARG A 3 -7.41 0.80 -11.04
CA ARG A 3 -7.59 -0.64 -10.86
C ARG A 3 -6.71 -1.10 -9.70
N LEU A 4 -7.30 -1.82 -8.76
CA LEU A 4 -6.61 -2.36 -7.58
C LEU A 4 -6.58 -3.88 -7.64
N SER A 5 -5.41 -4.45 -7.35
CA SER A 5 -5.18 -5.88 -7.27
C SER A 5 -4.23 -6.14 -6.11
N ALA A 6 -4.66 -6.88 -5.10
CA ALA A 6 -3.77 -7.39 -4.07
C ALA A 6 -3.96 -8.89 -3.87
N LEU A 7 -2.86 -9.58 -3.59
CA LEU A 7 -2.84 -11.00 -3.26
C LEU A 7 -2.17 -11.21 -1.90
N VAL A 8 -2.77 -12.07 -1.10
CA VAL A 8 -2.19 -12.65 0.11
C VAL A 8 -2.06 -14.16 -0.10
N SER A 9 -0.87 -14.69 0.14
CA SER A 9 -0.53 -16.08 -0.16
C SER A 9 0.24 -16.71 1.00
N ALA A 10 0.09 -18.02 1.19
CA ALA A 10 0.93 -18.82 2.07
C ALA A 10 2.31 -19.10 1.45
N GLU A 11 2.34 -19.21 0.11
CA GLU A 11 3.54 -19.42 -0.70
C GLU A 11 4.03 -18.09 -1.31
N TYR A 12 5.32 -17.99 -1.62
CA TYR A 12 5.86 -16.84 -2.32
C TYR A 12 5.36 -16.80 -3.77
N ILE A 13 4.80 -15.66 -4.17
CA ILE A 13 4.21 -15.44 -5.50
C ILE A 13 4.97 -14.37 -6.28
N SER A 14 4.83 -14.39 -7.60
CA SER A 14 5.40 -13.35 -8.46
C SER A 14 4.50 -12.11 -8.47
N PRO A 15 5.06 -10.89 -8.49
CA PRO A 15 4.29 -9.67 -8.71
C PRO A 15 3.65 -9.58 -10.09
N MET A 16 4.02 -10.46 -11.04
CA MET A 16 3.30 -10.58 -12.30
C MET A 16 1.87 -11.10 -12.12
N GLU A 17 1.59 -11.90 -11.10
CA GLU A 17 0.25 -12.46 -10.86
C GLU A 17 -0.80 -11.37 -10.61
N PRO A 18 -0.61 -10.42 -9.68
CA PRO A 18 -1.54 -9.30 -9.53
C PRO A 18 -1.51 -8.32 -10.70
N ILE A 19 -0.40 -8.21 -11.46
CA ILE A 19 -0.33 -7.39 -12.69
C ILE A 19 -1.21 -7.98 -13.79
N LEU A 20 -1.16 -9.30 -14.01
CA LEU A 20 -2.03 -10.00 -14.97
C LEU A 20 -3.50 -9.88 -14.56
N ALA A 21 -3.80 -9.91 -13.26
CA ALA A 21 -5.14 -9.60 -12.76
C ALA A 21 -5.57 -8.17 -13.08
N LEU A 22 -4.66 -7.17 -13.01
CA LEU A 22 -4.98 -5.81 -13.47
C LEU A 22 -5.28 -5.79 -14.97
N GLU A 23 -4.54 -6.55 -15.77
CA GLU A 23 -4.68 -6.61 -17.23
C GLU A 23 -6.06 -7.10 -17.67
N THR A 24 -6.67 -8.05 -16.96
CA THR A 24 -8.06 -8.48 -17.25
C THR A 24 -9.11 -7.43 -16.93
N MET A 25 -8.77 -6.43 -16.12
CA MET A 25 -9.62 -5.28 -15.77
C MET A 25 -9.34 -4.05 -16.65
N LYS A 26 -8.61 -4.16 -17.76
CA LYS A 26 -8.10 -3.00 -18.52
C LYS A 26 -9.12 -2.22 -19.35
N GLU A 27 -10.24 -2.83 -19.72
CA GLU A 27 -11.19 -2.19 -20.62
C GLU A 27 -11.69 -0.86 -20.03
N GLY A 28 -11.56 0.23 -20.80
CA GLY A 28 -11.92 1.58 -20.34
C GLY A 28 -10.83 2.33 -19.54
N HIS A 29 -9.62 1.77 -19.43
CA HIS A 29 -8.47 2.38 -18.75
C HIS A 29 -7.34 2.74 -19.72
N ASP A 30 -6.58 3.81 -19.40
CA ASP A 30 -5.54 4.36 -20.29
C ASP A 30 -4.12 3.81 -20.03
N GLY A 31 -3.94 3.00 -18.97
CA GLY A 31 -2.64 2.41 -18.64
C GLY A 31 -1.57 3.44 -18.25
N SER A 32 -1.93 4.46 -17.47
CA SER A 32 -1.02 5.57 -17.16
C SER A 32 0.14 5.22 -16.22
N GLY A 33 0.03 4.19 -15.39
CA GLY A 33 1.12 3.85 -14.47
C GLY A 33 0.86 2.60 -13.67
N LEU A 34 1.96 2.01 -13.19
CA LEU A 34 1.98 0.92 -12.25
C LEU A 34 2.74 1.34 -11.00
N GLY A 35 2.17 0.99 -9.85
CA GLY A 35 2.97 0.83 -8.65
C GLY A 35 2.71 -0.49 -7.95
N LEU A 36 3.78 -1.00 -7.37
CA LEU A 36 3.87 -2.25 -6.66
C LEU A 36 4.37 -2.00 -5.24
N ILE A 37 3.73 -2.60 -4.25
CA ILE A 37 4.33 -2.84 -2.95
C ILE A 37 4.30 -4.33 -2.66
N MET A 38 5.44 -4.88 -2.26
CA MET A 38 5.63 -6.27 -1.90
C MET A 38 6.09 -6.33 -0.45
N ARG A 39 5.54 -7.29 0.30
CA ARG A 39 5.87 -7.54 1.71
C ARG A 39 5.99 -9.05 1.96
N ASP A 40 6.78 -9.41 2.96
CA ASP A 40 7.12 -10.80 3.27
C ASP A 40 7.87 -11.40 2.07
N LEU A 41 9.06 -10.85 1.83
CA LEU A 41 9.88 -11.04 0.64
C LEU A 41 10.53 -12.44 0.63
N GLY A 42 10.54 -13.07 -0.54
CA GLY A 42 11.12 -14.39 -0.79
C GLY A 42 12.50 -14.34 -1.45
N GLY A 43 13.08 -15.52 -1.71
CA GLY A 43 14.37 -15.65 -2.39
C GLY A 43 15.54 -15.09 -1.59
N GLU A 44 16.35 -14.23 -2.20
CA GLU A 44 17.55 -13.66 -1.56
C GLU A 44 17.24 -12.72 -0.38
N PHE A 45 15.98 -12.32 -0.20
CA PHE A 45 15.55 -11.46 0.90
C PHE A 45 15.12 -12.25 2.15
N GLU A 46 14.95 -13.58 2.06
CA GLU A 46 14.33 -14.36 3.14
C GLU A 46 15.10 -14.31 4.46
N SER A 47 16.43 -14.29 4.38
CA SER A 47 17.33 -14.18 5.53
C SER A 47 17.67 -12.73 5.89
N LEU A 48 17.02 -11.75 5.28
CA LEU A 48 17.36 -10.33 5.40
C LEU A 48 16.16 -9.45 5.82
N LYS A 49 15.06 -10.06 6.30
CA LYS A 49 13.79 -9.36 6.57
C LYS A 49 13.88 -8.31 7.68
N GLU A 50 14.85 -8.43 8.57
CA GLU A 50 15.09 -7.45 9.64
C GLU A 50 15.75 -6.15 9.15
N TYR A 51 16.43 -6.19 7.99
CA TYR A 51 17.17 -5.04 7.47
C TYR A 51 16.26 -4.10 6.68
N PRO A 52 16.36 -2.78 6.92
CA PRO A 52 15.57 -1.80 6.19
C PRO A 52 15.94 -1.78 4.70
N VAL A 53 14.90 -1.89 3.87
CA VAL A 53 14.98 -1.90 2.42
C VAL A 53 14.61 -0.52 1.88
N LEU A 54 15.55 0.15 1.21
CA LEU A 54 15.33 1.42 0.55
C LEU A 54 14.93 1.18 -0.91
N SER A 55 13.72 1.59 -1.27
CA SER A 55 13.24 1.56 -2.65
C SER A 55 13.23 2.97 -3.24
N ALA A 56 14.05 3.20 -4.27
CA ALA A 56 14.22 4.52 -4.86
C ALA A 56 14.54 4.46 -6.37
N ILE A 57 14.33 5.59 -7.04
CA ILE A 57 14.85 5.86 -8.40
C ILE A 57 15.77 7.06 -8.31
N THR A 58 16.92 6.99 -8.98
CA THR A 58 17.88 8.10 -8.99
C THR A 58 18.42 8.35 -10.40
N THR A 59 18.90 9.57 -10.62
CA THR A 59 19.89 9.82 -11.69
C THR A 59 21.24 9.22 -11.31
N HIS A 60 22.21 9.27 -12.23
CA HIS A 60 23.60 8.89 -11.90
C HIS A 60 24.17 9.70 -10.73
N ASP A 61 24.03 11.02 -10.73
CA ASP A 61 24.59 11.90 -9.68
C ASP A 61 23.78 11.81 -8.37
N GLY A 62 22.45 11.65 -8.48
CA GLY A 62 21.59 11.41 -7.32
C GLY A 62 21.95 10.11 -6.59
N TYR A 63 22.43 9.09 -7.30
CA TYR A 63 22.90 7.85 -6.69
C TYR A 63 24.11 8.09 -5.77
N HIS A 64 25.11 8.86 -6.23
CA HIS A 64 26.30 9.16 -5.42
C HIS A 64 25.92 10.00 -4.20
N THR A 65 25.11 11.04 -4.40
CA THR A 65 24.57 11.87 -3.32
C THR A 65 23.83 11.03 -2.26
N LEU A 66 22.99 10.09 -2.70
CA LEU A 66 22.28 9.18 -1.82
C LEU A 66 23.24 8.25 -1.08
N GLN A 67 24.25 7.68 -1.75
CA GLN A 67 25.21 6.79 -1.10
C GLN A 67 26.04 7.53 -0.04
N ASP A 68 26.56 8.72 -0.36
CA ASP A 68 27.32 9.55 0.58
C ASP A 68 26.48 9.91 1.80
N TYR A 69 25.20 10.25 1.58
CA TYR A 69 24.25 10.52 2.65
C TYR A 69 24.03 9.30 3.56
N MET A 70 23.81 8.12 2.99
CA MET A 70 23.57 6.90 3.77
C MET A 70 24.80 6.55 4.62
N VAL A 71 26.01 6.71 4.06
CA VAL A 71 27.27 6.51 4.78
C VAL A 71 27.46 7.52 5.91
N ASP A 72 27.19 8.80 5.66
CA ASP A 72 27.25 9.87 6.70
C ASP A 72 26.29 9.58 7.87
N LYS A 73 25.10 9.06 7.57
CA LYS A 73 24.13 8.62 8.59
C LYS A 73 24.50 7.29 9.26
N GLY A 74 25.59 6.65 8.87
CA GLY A 74 26.10 5.41 9.46
C GLY A 74 25.43 4.14 8.96
N PHE A 75 24.59 4.20 7.92
CA PHE A 75 24.03 3.00 7.30
C PHE A 75 25.10 2.30 6.44
N ARG A 76 25.16 0.97 6.53
CA ARG A 76 26.06 0.15 5.71
C ARG A 76 25.26 -0.72 4.76
N VAL A 77 25.62 -0.77 3.49
CA VAL A 77 24.93 -1.62 2.52
C VAL A 77 25.15 -3.09 2.88
N LYS A 78 24.06 -3.80 3.14
CA LYS A 78 24.05 -5.24 3.39
C LYS A 78 23.87 -6.04 2.11
N HIS A 79 22.97 -5.59 1.26
CA HIS A 79 22.62 -6.25 -0.01
C HIS A 79 22.09 -5.23 -1.00
N ARG A 80 22.23 -5.51 -2.30
CA ARG A 80 21.69 -4.68 -3.38
C ARG A 80 20.97 -5.57 -4.37
N TRP A 81 19.75 -5.18 -4.69
CA TRP A 81 18.99 -5.74 -5.78
C TRP A 81 18.58 -4.63 -6.76
N GLU A 82 18.61 -4.96 -8.03
CA GLU A 82 18.10 -4.11 -9.10
C GLU A 82 17.23 -4.97 -10.03
N PRO A 83 16.10 -4.45 -10.52
CA PRO A 83 15.29 -5.16 -11.50
C PRO A 83 16.12 -5.37 -12.77
N ARG A 84 16.00 -6.57 -13.37
CA ARG A 84 16.69 -6.88 -14.64
C ARG A 84 15.94 -6.25 -15.80
N LEU A 85 16.23 -4.97 -16.04
CA LEU A 85 15.49 -4.16 -17.00
C LEU A 85 15.52 -4.76 -18.41
N LYS A 86 14.37 -4.76 -19.06
CA LYS A 86 14.18 -5.20 -20.44
C LYS A 86 13.54 -4.09 -21.25
N VAL A 87 14.22 -3.65 -22.31
CA VAL A 87 13.70 -2.66 -23.24
C VAL A 87 13.45 -3.37 -24.57
N THR A 88 12.20 -3.47 -24.99
CA THR A 88 11.81 -4.07 -26.27
C THR A 88 11.40 -2.99 -27.29
N PRO A 89 11.57 -3.22 -28.60
CA PRO A 89 11.11 -2.29 -29.62
C PRO A 89 9.61 -2.00 -29.50
N GLY A 90 9.25 -0.72 -29.50
CA GLY A 90 7.85 -0.28 -29.35
C GLY A 90 7.43 0.04 -27.91
N MET A 91 8.28 -0.21 -26.91
CA MET A 91 7.97 0.17 -25.54
C MET A 91 7.82 1.68 -25.37
N LYS A 92 6.78 2.11 -24.63
CA LYS A 92 6.49 3.53 -24.35
C LYS A 92 7.12 4.01 -23.05
N ILE A 93 7.64 3.10 -22.24
CA ILE A 93 8.26 3.40 -20.95
C ILE A 93 9.56 4.20 -21.17
N GLN A 94 9.65 5.34 -20.49
CA GLN A 94 10.86 6.14 -20.45
C GLN A 94 11.74 5.63 -19.31
N LYS A 95 12.77 4.84 -19.66
CA LYS A 95 13.75 4.35 -18.70
C LYS A 95 14.42 5.52 -17.97
N ARG A 96 14.45 5.45 -16.64
CA ARG A 96 15.27 6.31 -15.77
C ARG A 96 16.63 5.64 -15.49
N ASP A 97 17.59 6.42 -14.99
CA ASP A 97 18.98 5.96 -14.89
C ASP A 97 19.13 4.73 -14.00
N LYS A 98 18.65 4.81 -12.74
CA LYS A 98 18.79 3.71 -11.76
C LYS A 98 17.51 3.44 -10.98
N TYR A 99 17.18 2.16 -10.84
CA TYR A 99 16.09 1.65 -10.00
C TYR A 99 16.73 0.83 -8.89
N LEU A 100 16.61 1.29 -7.65
CA LEU A 100 17.39 0.80 -6.52
C LEU A 100 16.51 0.10 -5.50
N VAL A 101 16.95 -1.08 -5.07
CA VAL A 101 16.48 -1.76 -3.86
C VAL A 101 17.70 -2.14 -3.02
N ASN A 102 18.06 -1.27 -2.09
CA ASN A 102 19.22 -1.47 -1.24
C ASN A 102 18.80 -1.83 0.18
N LEU A 103 19.38 -2.89 0.73
CA LEU A 103 19.23 -3.25 2.12
C LEU A 103 20.40 -2.67 2.92
N TYR A 104 20.10 -2.11 4.09
CA TYR A 104 21.10 -1.51 4.95
C TYR A 104 21.13 -2.17 6.32
N GLU A 105 22.32 -2.34 6.88
CA GLU A 105 22.47 -2.45 8.32
C GLU A 105 22.13 -1.11 8.96
N TYR A 106 21.46 -1.15 10.12
CA TYR A 106 21.25 0.04 10.94
C TYR A 106 22.60 0.61 11.37
N PRO A 107 22.68 1.93 11.64
CA PRO A 107 23.84 2.51 12.29
C PRO A 107 24.09 1.84 13.64
N GLU A 108 25.36 1.71 14.04
CA GLU A 108 25.76 1.02 15.29
C GLU A 108 25.04 1.58 16.52
N SER A 109 24.84 2.91 16.56
CA SER A 109 24.09 3.60 17.63
C SER A 109 22.61 3.23 17.72
N TYR A 110 22.07 2.51 16.73
CA TYR A 110 20.68 2.06 16.66
C TYR A 110 20.52 0.55 16.73
N GLU A 111 21.58 -0.24 16.94
CA GLU A 111 21.46 -1.71 17.03
C GLU A 111 20.49 -2.13 18.15
N ASP A 112 20.67 -1.54 19.34
CA ASP A 112 19.83 -1.78 20.53
C ASP A 112 18.65 -0.80 20.67
N ALA A 113 18.45 0.09 19.69
CA ALA A 113 17.35 1.06 19.74
C ALA A 113 15.98 0.36 19.66
N SER A 114 15.00 0.97 20.31
CA SER A 114 13.62 0.49 20.27
C SER A 114 13.05 0.54 18.84
N SER A 115 12.00 -0.25 18.60
CA SER A 115 11.31 -0.25 17.31
C SER A 115 10.74 1.14 16.93
N GLU A 116 10.37 1.98 17.91
CA GLU A 116 9.90 3.35 17.65
C GLU A 116 11.04 4.26 17.20
N GLU A 117 12.21 4.17 17.84
CA GLU A 117 13.40 4.93 17.46
C GLU A 117 13.92 4.54 16.08
N LYS A 118 13.94 3.23 15.78
CA LYS A 118 14.25 2.72 14.43
C LYS A 118 13.24 3.23 13.41
N ALA A 119 11.94 3.17 13.72
CA ALA A 119 10.90 3.66 12.81
C ALA A 119 11.04 5.17 12.51
N LEU A 120 11.37 5.96 13.53
CA LEU A 120 11.60 7.39 13.39
C LEU A 120 12.85 7.67 12.54
N LEU A 121 13.96 6.97 12.81
CA LEU A 121 15.19 7.06 12.01
C LEU A 121 14.93 6.80 10.53
N LEU A 122 14.25 5.70 10.21
CA LEU A 122 13.94 5.34 8.81
C LEU A 122 13.02 6.36 8.15
N THR A 123 12.03 6.86 8.90
CA THR A 123 11.10 7.89 8.40
C THR A 123 11.86 9.18 8.07
N ARG A 124 12.69 9.65 9.00
CA ARG A 124 13.51 10.85 8.85
C ARG A 124 14.45 10.74 7.66
N THR A 125 15.22 9.65 7.61
CA THR A 125 16.17 9.37 6.54
C THR A 125 15.48 9.39 5.17
N ARG A 126 14.31 8.75 5.06
CA ARG A 126 13.51 8.76 3.81
C ARG A 126 13.09 10.17 3.40
N LEU A 127 12.66 11.01 4.35
CA LEU A 127 12.23 12.38 4.09
C LEU A 127 13.40 13.27 3.68
N GLU A 128 14.55 13.14 4.36
CA GLU A 128 15.77 13.89 4.05
C GLU A 128 16.31 13.51 2.66
N LEU A 129 16.36 12.21 2.33
CA LEU A 129 16.73 11.74 0.99
C LEU A 129 15.79 12.29 -0.10
N ARG A 130 14.48 12.32 0.17
CA ARG A 130 13.51 12.94 -0.74
C ARG A 130 13.80 14.42 -0.93
N ALA A 131 14.09 15.16 0.16
CA ALA A 131 14.38 16.59 0.09
C ALA A 131 15.65 16.88 -0.70
N LEU A 132 16.69 16.05 -0.58
CA LEU A 132 17.95 16.19 -1.33
C LEU A 132 17.74 16.16 -2.85
N GLY A 133 16.80 15.35 -3.35
CA GLY A 133 16.52 15.23 -4.79
C GLY A 133 15.28 15.98 -5.27
N GLU A 134 14.61 16.77 -4.42
CA GLU A 134 13.33 17.39 -4.80
C GLU A 134 13.49 18.50 -5.85
N ALA A 135 14.51 19.35 -5.69
CA ALA A 135 14.73 20.51 -6.54
C ALA A 135 15.13 20.14 -7.98
N ASP A 136 15.92 19.08 -8.15
CA ASP A 136 16.49 18.64 -9.43
C ASP A 136 15.94 17.30 -9.92
N LYS A 137 15.07 16.65 -9.13
CA LYS A 137 14.49 15.32 -9.39
C LYS A 137 15.54 14.21 -9.48
N SER A 138 16.71 14.41 -8.88
CA SER A 138 17.82 13.44 -8.89
C SER A 138 17.56 12.21 -8.02
N ILE A 139 16.71 12.33 -6.99
CA ILE A 139 16.38 11.25 -6.05
C ILE A 139 14.86 11.21 -5.84
N THR A 140 14.27 10.05 -6.11
CA THR A 140 12.87 9.75 -5.82
C THR A 140 12.78 8.56 -4.88
N VAL A 141 12.32 8.75 -3.63
CA VAL A 141 12.27 7.67 -2.63
C VAL A 141 10.84 7.26 -2.34
N PHE A 142 10.52 5.98 -2.50
CA PHE A 142 9.17 5.47 -2.29
C PHE A 142 8.95 4.92 -0.89
N SER A 143 9.87 4.08 -0.41
CA SER A 143 9.78 3.42 0.89
C SER A 143 11.17 3.18 1.45
N PHE A 144 11.26 3.19 2.78
CA PHE A 144 12.45 2.76 3.51
C PHE A 144 12.01 2.03 4.78
N TRP A 145 11.99 0.69 4.72
CA TRP A 145 11.43 -0.14 5.78
C TRP A 145 11.87 -1.60 5.67
N PRO A 146 11.98 -2.36 6.77
CA PRO A 146 12.28 -3.77 6.69
C PRO A 146 11.22 -4.56 5.92
N ASP A 147 11.66 -5.55 5.14
CA ASP A 147 10.79 -6.54 4.47
C ASP A 147 9.72 -5.92 3.55
N VAL A 148 9.99 -4.75 2.97
CA VAL A 148 9.09 -4.07 2.02
C VAL A 148 9.86 -3.56 0.81
N VAL A 149 9.42 -3.94 -0.38
CA VAL A 149 9.93 -3.39 -1.66
C VAL A 149 8.83 -2.62 -2.36
N THR A 150 9.18 -1.47 -2.93
CA THR A 150 8.26 -0.64 -3.71
C THR A 150 8.84 -0.33 -5.09
N LEU A 151 8.13 -0.70 -6.14
CA LEU A 151 8.52 -0.40 -7.52
C LEU A 151 7.42 0.43 -8.17
N LYS A 152 7.77 1.53 -8.82
CA LYS A 152 6.80 2.41 -9.49
C LYS A 152 7.36 2.90 -10.80
N GLU A 153 6.52 2.90 -11.83
CA GLU A 153 6.85 3.48 -13.11
C GLU A 153 5.59 3.93 -13.87
N VAL A 154 5.79 4.90 -14.75
CA VAL A 154 4.83 5.42 -15.71
C VAL A 154 4.79 4.49 -16.92
N GLY A 155 3.60 4.05 -17.28
CA GLY A 155 3.38 3.13 -18.39
C GLY A 155 2.27 2.13 -18.08
N ASP A 156 1.91 1.36 -19.11
CA ASP A 156 0.91 0.31 -18.96
C ASP A 156 1.39 -0.74 -17.93
N PRO A 157 0.54 -1.21 -17.01
CA PRO A 157 0.95 -2.16 -15.98
C PRO A 157 1.65 -3.42 -16.48
N LEU A 158 1.18 -4.03 -17.56
CA LEU A 158 1.81 -5.23 -18.10
C LEU A 158 3.18 -4.90 -18.69
N GLU A 159 3.24 -3.82 -19.48
CA GLU A 159 4.48 -3.32 -20.07
C GLU A 159 5.52 -2.96 -18.99
N VAL A 160 5.09 -2.34 -17.87
CA VAL A 160 5.98 -2.00 -16.75
C VAL A 160 6.50 -3.25 -16.04
N GLY A 161 5.64 -4.26 -15.84
CA GLY A 161 6.06 -5.54 -15.27
C GLY A 161 7.13 -6.23 -16.12
N GLU A 162 6.94 -6.27 -17.44
CA GLU A 162 7.91 -6.78 -18.40
C GLU A 162 9.19 -5.93 -18.46
N PHE A 163 9.07 -4.60 -18.39
CA PHE A 163 10.20 -3.69 -18.36
C PHE A 163 11.09 -3.93 -17.14
N PHE A 164 10.52 -4.21 -15.98
CA PHE A 164 11.27 -4.61 -14.79
C PHE A 164 11.79 -6.05 -14.84
N GLY A 165 11.44 -6.83 -15.87
CA GLY A 165 11.87 -8.22 -16.03
C GLY A 165 11.22 -9.18 -15.03
N LEU A 166 10.08 -8.80 -14.45
CA LEU A 166 9.37 -9.57 -13.43
C LEU A 166 8.74 -10.85 -14.00
N ASP A 167 8.57 -10.94 -15.32
CA ASP A 167 8.10 -12.14 -16.03
C ASP A 167 9.16 -13.25 -16.13
N LYS A 168 10.45 -12.91 -15.98
CA LYS A 168 11.57 -13.86 -16.10
C LYS A 168 12.34 -14.07 -14.81
N ASN A 169 12.59 -13.00 -14.07
CA ASN A 169 13.37 -13.04 -12.83
C ASN A 169 12.64 -12.22 -11.74
N PRO A 170 11.46 -12.68 -11.29
CA PRO A 170 10.71 -11.95 -10.29
C PRO A 170 11.42 -11.95 -8.94
N ILE A 171 11.42 -10.79 -8.28
CA ILE A 171 11.35 -10.79 -6.81
C ILE A 171 10.03 -11.43 -6.40
N THR A 172 10.01 -12.22 -5.33
CA THR A 172 8.78 -12.88 -4.86
C THR A 172 8.38 -12.38 -3.48
N ALA A 173 7.10 -12.47 -3.16
CA ALA A 173 6.57 -12.05 -1.86
C ALA A 173 5.29 -12.83 -1.52
N LYS A 174 4.92 -12.90 -0.24
CA LYS A 174 3.63 -13.48 0.18
C LYS A 174 2.47 -12.50 0.13
N THR A 175 2.78 -11.21 0.19
CA THR A 175 1.79 -10.13 0.05
C THR A 175 2.22 -9.19 -1.05
N VAL A 176 1.40 -9.05 -2.09
CA VAL A 176 1.71 -8.19 -3.23
C VAL A 176 0.51 -7.30 -3.56
N PHE A 177 0.76 -6.00 -3.66
CA PHE A 177 -0.20 -4.98 -4.05
C PHE A 177 0.23 -4.39 -5.38
N ALA A 178 -0.65 -4.42 -6.36
CA ALA A 178 -0.49 -3.79 -7.66
C ALA A 178 -1.64 -2.81 -7.91
N GLN A 179 -1.29 -1.60 -8.31
CA GLN A 179 -2.25 -0.59 -8.70
C GLN A 179 -1.97 -0.10 -10.11
N GLY A 180 -3.00 -0.17 -10.96
CA GLY A 180 -3.02 0.47 -12.26
C GLY A 180 -3.69 1.83 -12.16
N ARG A 181 -2.94 2.91 -12.33
CA ARG A 181 -3.48 4.27 -12.29
C ARG A 181 -4.07 4.66 -13.63
N GLN A 182 -5.19 5.38 -13.59
CA GLN A 182 -5.70 6.19 -14.70
C GLN A 182 -5.50 7.66 -14.37
N ASN A 183 -4.88 8.43 -15.26
CA ASN A 183 -4.57 9.82 -14.99
C ASN A 183 -5.63 10.75 -15.61
N THR A 184 -5.85 11.91 -14.98
CA THR A 184 -6.69 12.99 -15.50
C THR A 184 -5.85 14.18 -16.00
N ASN A 185 -4.52 14.16 -15.79
CA ASN A 185 -3.58 15.23 -16.14
C ASN A 185 -2.51 14.78 -17.16
N TYR A 186 -1.95 15.74 -17.90
CA TYR A 186 -0.97 15.50 -18.98
C TYR A 186 0.42 15.02 -18.51
N ALA A 187 0.81 15.25 -17.24
CA ALA A 187 2.10 14.83 -16.70
C ALA A 187 1.90 13.91 -15.48
N ILE A 188 2.57 12.75 -15.47
CA ILE A 188 2.44 11.77 -14.39
C ILE A 188 3.54 12.02 -13.35
N ASN A 189 3.11 12.32 -12.13
CA ASN A 189 3.99 12.39 -10.97
C ASN A 189 4.09 11.00 -10.32
N LEU A 190 5.30 10.43 -10.26
CA LEU A 190 5.57 9.13 -9.63
C LEU A 190 5.17 9.08 -8.14
N TYR A 191 5.28 10.21 -7.43
CA TYR A 191 4.84 10.28 -6.03
C TYR A 191 3.33 10.18 -5.88
N ALA A 192 2.56 10.44 -6.93
CA ALA A 192 1.11 10.27 -6.93
C ALA A 192 0.66 8.86 -7.37
N CYS A 193 1.60 7.97 -7.73
CA CYS A 193 1.29 6.57 -7.99
C CYS A 193 1.16 5.80 -6.67
N HIS A 194 0.14 4.96 -6.57
CA HIS A 194 -0.10 4.09 -5.42
C HIS A 194 0.81 2.85 -5.48
N PRO A 195 0.81 1.97 -4.47
CA PRO A 195 0.34 2.20 -3.10
C PRO A 195 1.14 3.30 -2.36
N PHE A 196 0.49 3.96 -1.40
CA PHE A 196 1.12 4.93 -0.48
C PHE A 196 1.63 4.22 0.76
N PHE A 197 2.76 4.68 1.30
CA PHE A 197 3.50 3.98 2.35
C PHE A 197 3.88 4.92 3.51
N ILE A 198 3.75 4.45 4.75
CA ILE A 198 4.30 5.08 5.95
C ILE A 198 4.58 4.03 7.04
N GLN A 199 5.82 3.94 7.51
CA GLN A 199 6.23 3.09 8.65
C GLN A 199 5.69 1.65 8.64
N GLY A 200 5.70 0.99 7.47
CA GLY A 200 5.22 -0.39 7.31
C GLY A 200 3.73 -0.51 6.96
N TYR A 201 2.95 0.56 7.14
CA TYR A 201 1.57 0.66 6.70
C TYR A 201 1.52 1.11 5.25
N PHE A 202 0.59 0.56 4.47
CA PHE A 202 0.37 1.05 3.11
C PHE A 202 -1.06 0.83 2.63
N THR A 203 -1.51 1.71 1.73
CA THR A 203 -2.86 1.65 1.13
C THR A 203 -2.85 2.01 -0.34
N MET A 204 -3.79 1.44 -1.08
CA MET A 204 -4.18 1.90 -2.41
C MET A 204 -5.69 2.11 -2.50
N THR A 205 -6.10 3.07 -3.33
CA THR A 205 -7.50 3.51 -3.39
C THR A 205 -7.94 3.64 -4.83
N ASN A 206 -9.12 3.13 -5.14
CA ASN A 206 -9.86 3.42 -6.35
C ASN A 206 -10.98 4.38 -5.97
N GLY A 207 -10.81 5.66 -6.28
CA GLY A 207 -11.71 6.66 -5.75
C GLY A 207 -11.27 8.09 -6.02
N GLU A 208 -12.01 9.01 -5.42
CA GLU A 208 -11.72 10.44 -5.32
C GLU A 208 -12.26 10.92 -3.97
N ASN A 209 -11.37 11.26 -3.05
CA ASN A 209 -11.73 11.70 -1.71
C ASN A 209 -11.96 13.21 -1.67
N THR A 210 -13.22 13.62 -1.67
CA THR A 210 -13.62 15.04 -1.68
C THR A 210 -13.33 15.74 -0.34
N ALA A 211 -13.10 14.99 0.74
CA ALA A 211 -12.74 15.51 2.05
C ALA A 211 -11.21 15.65 2.25
N PHE A 212 -10.40 15.61 1.20
CA PHE A 212 -8.93 15.62 1.28
C PHE A 212 -8.35 16.77 2.11
N ILE A 213 -8.75 18.02 1.82
CA ILE A 213 -8.16 19.22 2.46
C ILE A 213 -8.28 19.20 3.99
N PRO A 214 -9.48 19.03 4.59
CA PRO A 214 -9.60 19.00 6.04
C PRO A 214 -8.85 17.82 6.69
N ILE A 215 -8.80 16.67 6.03
CA ILE A 215 -8.05 15.49 6.51
C ILE A 215 -6.55 15.80 6.53
N ARG A 216 -6.01 16.33 5.43
CA ARG A 216 -4.61 16.70 5.29
C ARG A 216 -4.19 17.71 6.36
N GLU A 217 -4.99 18.75 6.58
CA GLU A 217 -4.70 19.77 7.59
C GLU A 217 -4.75 19.21 9.01
N TYR A 218 -5.73 18.36 9.31
CA TYR A 218 -5.80 17.69 10.60
C TYR A 218 -4.57 16.81 10.84
N LEU A 219 -4.21 15.94 9.89
CA LEU A 219 -3.04 15.07 9.99
C LEU A 219 -1.75 15.88 10.10
N GLY A 220 -1.54 16.86 9.23
CA GLY A 220 -0.36 17.73 9.27
C GLY A 220 -0.18 18.47 10.60
N SER A 221 -1.29 18.84 11.26
CA SER A 221 -1.25 19.49 12.58
C SER A 221 -0.90 18.54 13.74
N ARG A 222 -0.80 17.21 13.53
CA ARG A 222 -0.50 16.25 14.62
C ARG A 222 0.98 16.22 15.02
N GLY A 223 1.88 16.86 14.26
CA GLY A 223 3.31 16.85 14.55
C GLY A 223 3.99 15.48 14.35
N VAL A 224 3.35 14.57 13.60
CA VAL A 224 3.93 13.26 13.28
C VAL A 224 4.85 13.40 12.07
N GLU A 225 6.13 13.08 12.26
CA GLU A 225 7.12 13.04 11.20
C GLU A 225 6.65 12.06 10.11
N GLY A 226 6.56 12.53 8.86
CA GLY A 226 6.04 11.75 7.72
C GLY A 226 4.64 12.15 7.24
N TYR A 227 3.85 12.91 8.00
CA TYR A 227 2.55 13.43 7.53
C TYR A 227 2.71 14.67 6.66
N VAL A 228 3.41 14.51 5.54
CA VAL A 228 3.79 15.57 4.61
C VAL A 228 3.80 15.08 3.17
N GLY A 229 3.97 15.98 2.22
CA GLY A 229 4.31 15.61 0.84
C GLY A 229 3.18 14.99 0.03
N TYR A 230 1.93 15.27 0.41
CA TYR A 230 0.71 14.80 -0.24
C TYR A 230 0.64 15.18 -1.72
N ASN A 231 0.84 14.20 -2.61
CA ASN A 231 0.74 14.38 -4.08
C ASN A 231 -0.54 13.77 -4.68
N SER A 232 -1.34 13.12 -3.85
CA SER A 232 -2.66 12.57 -4.17
C SER A 232 -3.56 12.70 -2.95
N ASP A 233 -4.85 12.90 -3.21
CA ASP A 233 -5.92 12.82 -2.23
C ASP A 233 -5.94 11.49 -1.45
N SER A 234 -5.48 10.41 -2.10
CA SER A 234 -5.50 9.06 -1.56
C SER A 234 -4.35 8.74 -0.61
N GLU A 235 -3.32 9.58 -0.54
CA GLU A 235 -2.21 9.38 0.41
C GLU A 235 -2.68 9.52 1.87
N VAL A 236 -3.78 10.25 2.10
CA VAL A 236 -4.37 10.37 3.44
C VAL A 236 -4.84 9.03 4.02
N PHE A 237 -5.22 8.04 3.20
CA PHE A 237 -5.69 6.75 3.70
C PHE A 237 -4.60 6.01 4.48
N ALA A 238 -3.37 5.96 3.95
CA ALA A 238 -2.23 5.37 4.66
C ALA A 238 -1.92 6.12 5.96
N HIS A 239 -2.06 7.45 5.95
CA HIS A 239 -1.78 8.27 7.12
C HIS A 239 -2.89 8.17 8.18
N ILE A 240 -4.16 8.06 7.80
CA ILE A 240 -5.28 7.78 8.73
C ILE A 240 -5.10 6.39 9.34
N LEU A 241 -4.75 5.38 8.54
CA LEU A 241 -4.49 4.01 9.01
C LEU A 241 -3.37 4.03 10.05
N HIS A 242 -2.23 4.64 9.70
CA HIS A 242 -1.11 4.82 10.63
C HIS A 242 -1.53 5.60 11.89
N TYR A 243 -2.28 6.70 11.76
CA TYR A 243 -2.69 7.50 12.93
C TYR A 243 -3.55 6.67 13.88
N THR A 244 -4.55 5.99 13.33
CA THR A 244 -5.52 5.17 14.07
C THR A 244 -4.84 4.00 14.75
N ARG A 245 -3.98 3.27 14.04
CA ARG A 245 -3.32 2.07 14.56
C ARG A 245 -2.12 2.39 15.45
N LYS A 246 -1.22 3.24 14.98
CA LYS A 246 0.08 3.49 15.61
C LYS A 246 0.01 4.56 16.69
N LYS A 247 -0.65 5.68 16.41
CA LYS A 247 -0.65 6.84 17.32
C LYS A 247 -1.80 6.82 18.33
N LEU A 248 -2.97 6.32 17.93
CA LEU A 248 -4.11 6.14 18.85
C LEU A 248 -4.17 4.74 19.48
N GLY A 249 -3.51 3.74 18.89
CA GLY A 249 -3.51 2.37 19.40
C GLY A 249 -4.84 1.62 19.19
N TYR A 250 -5.73 2.12 18.33
CA TYR A 250 -7.05 1.53 18.14
C TYR A 250 -6.94 0.24 17.31
N PRO A 251 -7.72 -0.81 17.62
CA PRO A 251 -7.85 -1.99 16.77
C PRO A 251 -8.24 -1.67 15.32
N LEU A 252 -7.83 -2.52 14.36
CA LEU A 252 -8.00 -2.28 12.93
C LEU A 252 -9.46 -2.08 12.50
N ASN A 253 -10.40 -2.77 13.12
CA ASN A 253 -11.81 -2.58 12.84
C ASN A 253 -12.30 -1.13 13.05
N TYR A 254 -11.76 -0.42 14.04
CA TYR A 254 -12.11 0.99 14.26
C TYR A 254 -11.56 1.94 13.18
N TYR A 255 -10.65 1.50 12.31
CA TYR A 255 -10.30 2.26 11.11
C TYR A 255 -11.57 2.60 10.30
N LYS A 256 -12.50 1.65 10.19
CA LYS A 256 -13.80 1.83 9.52
C LYS A 256 -14.68 2.88 10.22
N ASP A 257 -14.72 2.87 11.55
CA ASP A 257 -15.42 3.86 12.36
C ASP A 257 -14.83 5.26 12.25
N VAL A 258 -13.52 5.38 12.01
CA VAL A 258 -12.85 6.67 11.79
C VAL A 258 -13.16 7.24 10.41
N ILE A 259 -12.97 6.44 9.35
CA ILE A 259 -13.10 6.94 7.98
C ILE A 259 -14.56 7.14 7.56
N THR A 260 -15.48 6.30 8.02
CA THR A 260 -16.92 6.40 7.72
C THR A 260 -17.74 6.21 9.00
N PRO A 261 -17.78 7.20 9.90
CA PRO A 261 -18.46 7.06 11.17
C PRO A 261 -19.97 6.86 10.99
N LEU A 262 -20.53 5.93 11.76
CA LEU A 262 -21.97 5.66 11.82
C LEU A 262 -22.79 6.91 12.20
N LYS A 263 -24.07 6.94 11.81
CA LYS A 263 -25.05 7.91 12.30
C LYS A 263 -25.37 7.64 13.77
N GLY A 264 -25.89 8.65 14.49
CA GLY A 264 -26.21 8.52 15.92
C GLY A 264 -27.15 7.35 16.22
N GLU A 265 -28.22 7.22 15.43
CA GLU A 265 -29.20 6.12 15.52
C GLU A 265 -28.62 4.72 15.25
N GLU A 266 -27.55 4.64 14.46
CA GLU A 266 -26.84 3.39 14.16
C GLU A 266 -25.87 3.06 15.30
N MET A 267 -25.09 4.05 15.77
CA MET A 267 -24.17 3.90 16.90
C MET A 267 -24.90 3.46 18.17
N ALA A 268 -26.11 3.99 18.41
CA ALA A 268 -26.93 3.65 19.58
C ALA A 268 -27.27 2.15 19.69
N ARG A 269 -27.09 1.36 18.61
CA ARG A 269 -27.33 -0.09 18.59
C ARG A 269 -26.09 -0.90 18.98
N ARG A 270 -24.90 -0.29 19.00
CA ARG A 270 -23.65 -0.93 19.40
C ARG A 270 -23.49 -0.87 20.92
N PRO A 271 -22.96 -1.92 21.58
CA PRO A 271 -22.71 -1.90 23.03
C PRO A 271 -21.84 -0.71 23.50
N GLU A 272 -20.91 -0.28 22.66
CA GLU A 272 -19.95 0.80 22.89
C GLU A 272 -20.35 2.14 22.25
N ALA A 273 -21.66 2.42 22.14
CA ALA A 273 -22.20 3.64 21.52
C ALA A 273 -21.53 4.93 22.00
N SER A 274 -21.34 5.09 23.31
CA SER A 274 -20.71 6.29 23.91
C SER A 274 -19.26 6.49 23.44
N THR A 275 -18.50 5.40 23.30
CA THR A 275 -17.14 5.43 22.76
C THR A 275 -17.15 5.83 21.28
N LEU A 276 -18.08 5.29 20.49
CA LEU A 276 -18.22 5.63 19.07
C LEU A 276 -18.60 7.11 18.87
N GLU A 277 -19.48 7.66 19.72
CA GLU A 277 -19.82 9.08 19.70
C GLU A 277 -18.61 9.99 19.99
N LEU A 278 -17.81 9.64 21.00
CA LEU A 278 -16.58 10.37 21.33
C LEU A 278 -15.56 10.27 20.20
N MET A 279 -15.41 9.08 19.60
CA MET A 279 -14.53 8.86 18.46
C MET A 279 -14.95 9.73 17.28
N LYS A 280 -16.22 9.67 16.88
CA LYS A 280 -16.79 10.50 15.81
C LYS A 280 -16.57 11.99 16.04
N ARG A 281 -16.80 12.48 17.26
CA ARG A 281 -16.62 13.91 17.59
C ARG A 281 -15.16 14.34 17.52
N SER A 282 -14.25 13.50 18.02
CA SER A 282 -12.82 13.79 18.15
C SER A 282 -12.07 13.64 16.83
N LEU A 283 -12.53 12.72 15.97
CA LEU A 283 -11.87 12.35 14.72
C LEU A 283 -12.69 12.75 13.48
N ARG A 284 -13.71 13.61 13.61
CA ARG A 284 -14.56 14.08 12.50
C ARG A 284 -13.78 14.60 11.28
N MET A 285 -12.59 15.14 11.50
CA MET A 285 -11.75 15.68 10.43
C MET A 285 -11.06 14.59 9.61
N LEU A 286 -11.07 13.34 10.07
CA LEU A 286 -10.55 12.16 9.35
C LEU A 286 -11.63 11.42 8.55
N THR A 287 -12.88 11.87 8.64
CA THR A 287 -13.99 11.29 7.89
C THR A 287 -13.82 11.56 6.40
N ILE A 288 -13.85 10.50 5.60
CA ILE A 288 -13.73 10.57 4.15
C ILE A 288 -15.10 10.88 3.52
N ASP A 289 -15.07 11.42 2.30
CA ASP A 289 -16.27 11.58 1.47
C ASP A 289 -15.90 11.34 -0.01
N GLY A 290 -16.91 11.11 -0.82
CA GLY A 290 -16.74 10.73 -2.22
C GLY A 290 -16.53 9.22 -2.43
N PRO A 291 -16.42 8.80 -3.69
CA PRO A 291 -16.30 7.39 -4.04
C PRO A 291 -14.95 6.83 -3.64
N ASN A 292 -14.89 5.78 -2.81
CA ASN A 292 -13.62 5.19 -2.40
C ASN A 292 -13.77 3.68 -2.13
N CYS A 293 -12.98 2.87 -2.85
CA CYS A 293 -12.66 1.50 -2.48
C CYS A 293 -11.18 1.47 -2.08
N VAL A 294 -10.88 1.07 -0.85
CA VAL A 294 -9.52 1.10 -0.28
C VAL A 294 -9.09 -0.33 0.00
N ILE A 295 -7.89 -0.69 -0.45
CA ILE A 295 -7.18 -1.91 -0.03
C ILE A 295 -5.94 -1.46 0.74
N GLY A 296 -5.74 -1.98 1.94
CA GLY A 296 -4.62 -1.61 2.81
C GLY A 296 -3.96 -2.80 3.49
N CYS A 297 -2.77 -2.56 4.04
CA CYS A 297 -2.03 -3.51 4.86
C CYS A 297 -1.64 -2.86 6.19
N ASP A 298 -1.97 -3.54 7.29
CA ASP A 298 -1.58 -3.16 8.65
C ASP A 298 -0.14 -3.62 8.96
N ILE A 299 0.45 -3.11 10.03
CA ILE A 299 1.84 -3.40 10.43
C ILE A 299 2.08 -4.87 10.77
N ASP A 300 1.05 -5.66 11.08
CA ASP A 300 1.15 -7.10 11.33
C ASP A 300 1.03 -7.96 10.05
N GLY A 301 0.81 -7.32 8.89
CA GLY A 301 0.67 -8.00 7.61
C GLY A 301 -0.77 -8.30 7.24
N THR A 302 -1.74 -7.98 8.10
CA THR A 302 -3.17 -8.13 7.78
C THR A 302 -3.53 -7.21 6.62
N VAL A 303 -4.05 -7.79 5.55
CA VAL A 303 -4.59 -7.06 4.40
C VAL A 303 -6.09 -6.87 4.60
N PHE A 304 -6.59 -5.69 4.27
CA PHE A 304 -8.00 -5.37 4.39
C PHE A 304 -8.55 -4.66 3.15
N MET A 305 -9.87 -4.73 2.97
CA MET A 305 -10.62 -3.91 2.02
C MET A 305 -11.83 -3.26 2.70
N THR A 306 -12.08 -2.00 2.37
CA THR A 306 -13.26 -1.28 2.81
C THR A 306 -13.75 -0.26 1.78
N GLN A 307 -15.03 0.09 1.89
CA GLN A 307 -15.73 0.98 0.97
C GLN A 307 -16.09 2.30 1.66
N ASP A 308 -16.36 3.34 0.87
CA ASP A 308 -17.01 4.56 1.32
C ASP A 308 -18.44 4.30 1.84
N ALA A 309 -19.02 5.30 2.52
CA ALA A 309 -20.32 5.17 3.18
C ALA A 309 -21.51 4.93 2.21
N LYS A 310 -21.31 5.13 0.91
CA LYS A 310 -22.31 4.96 -0.16
C LYS A 310 -21.98 3.79 -1.10
N LYS A 311 -20.81 3.13 -0.93
CA LYS A 311 -20.32 2.02 -1.77
C LYS A 311 -20.33 2.39 -3.27
N LEU A 312 -19.65 3.48 -3.63
CA LEU A 312 -19.68 4.03 -4.99
C LEU A 312 -18.67 3.39 -5.93
N ARG A 313 -17.80 2.50 -5.43
CA ARG A 313 -16.78 1.80 -6.21
C ARG A 313 -16.91 0.28 -6.01
N PRO A 314 -16.56 -0.52 -7.02
CA PRO A 314 -16.59 -1.96 -6.90
C PRO A 314 -15.40 -2.46 -6.07
N GLY A 315 -15.56 -3.64 -5.52
CA GLY A 315 -14.53 -4.36 -4.76
C GLY A 315 -15.03 -5.76 -4.44
N VAL A 316 -14.16 -6.74 -4.59
CA VAL A 316 -14.46 -8.15 -4.32
C VAL A 316 -13.26 -8.82 -3.64
N VAL A 317 -13.53 -9.70 -2.70
CA VAL A 317 -12.54 -10.51 -1.98
C VAL A 317 -12.95 -11.97 -2.06
N GLY A 318 -12.03 -12.84 -2.45
CA GLY A 318 -12.30 -14.27 -2.53
C GLY A 318 -11.02 -15.08 -2.61
N GLY A 319 -11.11 -16.37 -2.28
CA GLY A 319 -9.92 -17.16 -2.02
C GLY A 319 -10.13 -18.66 -1.99
N VAL A 320 -9.01 -19.35 -1.88
CA VAL A 320 -8.87 -20.75 -1.49
C VAL A 320 -7.85 -20.83 -0.34
N ASN A 321 -7.75 -21.95 0.36
CA ASN A 321 -6.78 -22.09 1.45
C ASN A 321 -5.36 -21.71 0.97
N GLY A 322 -4.74 -20.77 1.66
CA GLY A 322 -3.40 -20.30 1.35
C GLY A 322 -3.32 -19.27 0.23
N ARG A 323 -4.44 -18.80 -0.33
CA ARG A 323 -4.44 -17.77 -1.39
C ARG A 323 -5.75 -16.98 -1.45
N VAL A 324 -5.68 -15.69 -1.17
CA VAL A 324 -6.81 -14.75 -1.23
C VAL A 324 -6.47 -13.54 -2.09
N GLY A 325 -7.40 -13.16 -2.96
CA GLY A 325 -7.32 -11.94 -3.76
C GLY A 325 -8.29 -10.86 -3.32
N PHE A 326 -7.85 -9.62 -3.42
CA PHE A 326 -8.62 -8.40 -3.23
C PHE A 326 -8.58 -7.61 -4.54
N MET A 327 -9.71 -7.47 -5.21
CA MET A 327 -9.77 -6.96 -6.58
C MET A 327 -10.82 -5.87 -6.73
N SER A 328 -10.60 -4.97 -7.70
CA SER A 328 -11.65 -4.02 -8.10
C SER A 328 -12.80 -4.72 -8.81
N GLU A 329 -12.54 -5.77 -9.58
CA GLU A 329 -13.55 -6.47 -10.39
C GLU A 329 -13.39 -7.99 -10.31
N VAL A 330 -14.49 -8.70 -10.61
CA VAL A 330 -14.56 -10.17 -10.52
C VAL A 330 -13.67 -10.87 -11.55
N CYS A 331 -13.50 -10.30 -12.75
CA CYS A 331 -12.60 -10.87 -13.76
C CYS A 331 -11.14 -10.91 -13.28
N GLY A 332 -10.67 -9.86 -12.60
CA GLY A 332 -9.36 -9.85 -11.95
C GLY A 332 -9.23 -10.94 -10.89
N LEU A 333 -10.28 -11.16 -10.09
CA LEU A 333 -10.27 -12.21 -9.07
C LEU A 333 -10.27 -13.62 -9.68
N SER A 334 -11.01 -13.82 -10.76
CA SER A 334 -11.03 -15.09 -11.51
C SER A 334 -9.70 -15.43 -12.15
N GLU A 335 -8.96 -14.44 -12.63
CA GLU A 335 -7.59 -14.63 -13.10
C GLU A 335 -6.64 -14.97 -11.94
N ALA A 336 -6.72 -14.21 -10.85
CA ALA A 336 -5.73 -14.30 -9.78
C ALA A 336 -5.93 -15.50 -8.84
N VAL A 337 -7.17 -15.96 -8.67
CA VAL A 337 -7.53 -17.10 -7.80
C VAL A 337 -8.50 -18.02 -8.55
N PRO A 338 -8.00 -18.81 -9.52
CA PRO A 338 -8.82 -19.77 -10.24
C PRO A 338 -9.26 -20.91 -9.30
N GLY A 339 -10.44 -21.50 -9.56
CA GLY A 339 -10.94 -22.66 -8.81
C GLY A 339 -11.52 -22.37 -7.43
N ARG A 340 -11.59 -21.11 -6.99
CA ARG A 340 -12.33 -20.73 -5.77
C ARG A 340 -13.83 -20.97 -5.92
N ASP A 341 -14.50 -21.17 -4.78
CA ASP A 341 -15.96 -21.16 -4.73
C ASP A 341 -16.47 -19.71 -4.80
N THR A 342 -16.98 -19.32 -5.97
CA THR A 342 -17.47 -17.96 -6.22
C THR A 342 -18.71 -17.60 -5.40
N SER A 343 -19.42 -18.58 -4.83
CA SER A 343 -20.55 -18.32 -3.93
C SER A 343 -20.09 -17.78 -2.57
N ASN A 344 -18.81 -17.97 -2.23
CA ASN A 344 -18.18 -17.42 -1.02
C ASN A 344 -17.42 -16.11 -1.27
N ASP A 345 -17.46 -15.56 -2.49
CA ASP A 345 -16.87 -14.25 -2.77
C ASP A 345 -17.59 -13.17 -1.95
N VAL A 346 -16.80 -12.36 -1.24
CA VAL A 346 -17.29 -11.25 -0.44
C VAL A 346 -17.27 -9.98 -1.27
N PHE A 347 -18.40 -9.30 -1.35
CA PHE A 347 -18.54 -7.98 -1.95
C PHE A 347 -18.78 -6.96 -0.84
N PRO A 348 -17.71 -6.37 -0.25
CA PRO A 348 -17.85 -5.53 0.93
C PRO A 348 -18.85 -4.40 0.69
N MET A 349 -19.84 -4.29 1.56
CA MET A 349 -20.81 -3.20 1.55
C MET A 349 -20.31 -2.04 2.41
N LYS A 350 -21.11 -0.96 2.50
CA LYS A 350 -20.71 0.27 3.19
C LYS A 350 -20.34 0.11 4.67
N TYR A 351 -20.78 -0.95 5.35
CA TYR A 351 -20.44 -1.21 6.76
C TYR A 351 -19.32 -2.23 6.92
N ASP A 352 -18.87 -2.87 5.84
CA ASP A 352 -17.98 -4.01 5.96
C ASP A 352 -16.50 -3.56 5.95
N LEU A 353 -15.72 -4.23 6.78
CA LEU A 353 -14.27 -4.28 6.72
C LEU A 353 -13.88 -5.74 6.55
N VAL A 354 -13.42 -6.09 5.36
CA VAL A 354 -12.93 -7.44 5.07
C VAL A 354 -11.46 -7.51 5.36
N MET A 355 -11.01 -8.53 6.07
CA MET A 355 -9.64 -8.71 6.54
C MET A 355 -9.14 -10.12 6.26
N VAL A 356 -7.87 -10.24 5.88
CA VAL A 356 -7.18 -11.51 5.68
C VAL A 356 -5.80 -11.38 6.31
N ARG A 357 -5.50 -12.28 7.25
CA ARG A 357 -4.20 -12.36 7.91
C ARG A 357 -3.16 -13.05 7.02
N PRO A 358 -1.85 -12.86 7.30
CA PRO A 358 -0.79 -13.62 6.65
C PRO A 358 -1.08 -15.13 6.66
N GLY A 359 -0.80 -15.79 5.53
CA GLY A 359 -1.10 -17.20 5.32
C GLY A 359 -2.49 -17.52 4.76
N ALA A 360 -3.38 -16.52 4.63
CA ALA A 360 -4.60 -16.62 3.81
C ALA A 360 -5.48 -17.86 4.09
N LYS A 361 -5.71 -18.16 5.37
CA LYS A 361 -6.52 -19.32 5.81
C LYS A 361 -8.02 -19.04 5.91
N GLU A 362 -8.36 -17.78 6.19
CA GLU A 362 -9.73 -17.36 6.42
C GLU A 362 -9.95 -15.93 5.92
N ILE A 363 -11.19 -15.61 5.57
CA ILE A 363 -11.64 -14.26 5.26
C ILE A 363 -12.55 -13.81 6.41
N GLU A 364 -12.13 -12.79 7.14
CA GLU A 364 -12.93 -12.17 8.19
C GLU A 364 -13.70 -10.98 7.63
N VAL A 365 -14.99 -10.90 7.92
CA VAL A 365 -15.84 -9.77 7.57
C VAL A 365 -16.35 -9.16 8.87
N TRP A 366 -15.77 -8.03 9.25
CA TRP A 366 -16.26 -7.25 10.37
C TRP A 366 -17.33 -6.27 9.89
N ASN A 367 -18.48 -6.29 10.54
CA ASN A 367 -19.60 -5.41 10.20
C ASN A 367 -19.73 -4.27 11.21
N GLN A 368 -19.56 -3.05 10.72
CA GLN A 368 -19.62 -1.83 11.52
C GLN A 368 -20.99 -1.58 12.17
N LEU A 369 -22.10 -2.02 11.57
CA LEU A 369 -23.43 -1.69 12.09
C LEU A 369 -23.72 -2.40 13.43
N ASN A 370 -23.25 -3.63 13.59
CA ASN A 370 -23.53 -4.47 14.75
C ASN A 370 -22.27 -4.89 15.53
N GLY A 371 -21.07 -4.63 15.01
CA GLY A 371 -19.80 -4.97 15.64
C GLY A 371 -19.42 -6.45 15.57
N SER A 372 -20.18 -7.27 14.83
CA SER A 372 -19.92 -8.70 14.67
C SER A 372 -18.86 -8.96 13.60
N THR A 373 -18.08 -10.03 13.79
CA THR A 373 -17.23 -10.62 12.75
C THR A 373 -17.82 -11.94 12.30
N SER A 374 -18.00 -12.12 10.99
CA SER A 374 -18.23 -13.43 10.40
C SER A 374 -16.95 -13.92 9.72
N THR A 375 -16.69 -15.22 9.76
CA THR A 375 -15.48 -15.82 9.19
C THR A 375 -15.86 -16.84 8.12
N ILE A 376 -15.21 -16.73 6.97
CA ILE A 376 -15.27 -17.72 5.89
C ILE A 376 -13.96 -18.51 5.96
N SER A 377 -14.03 -19.75 6.44
CA SER A 377 -12.89 -20.67 6.40
C SER A 377 -12.63 -21.11 4.96
N LEU A 378 -11.38 -21.12 4.53
CA LEU A 378 -11.01 -21.49 3.16
C LEU A 378 -10.52 -22.95 3.04
N GLY A 379 -10.53 -23.71 4.13
CA GLY A 379 -10.15 -25.13 4.18
C GLY A 379 -9.49 -25.52 5.48
#